data_AF-A0A414Q4F0-F1
#
_entry.id   AF-A0A414Q4F0-F1
#
_cell.length_a   1.000
_cell.length_b   1.000
_cell.length_c   1.000
_cell.angle_alpha   90.00
_cell.angle_beta   90.00
_cell.angle_gamma   90.00
#
_symmetry.space_group_name_H-M   'P 1'
#
loop_
_entity.id
_entity.type
_entity.pdbx_description
1 polymer ?
#
loop_
_entity_poly.entity_id
_entity_poly.type
_entity_poly.pdbx_seq_one_letter_code
_entity_poly.pdbx_strand_id
1 'polypeptide(L)'
;MLFFLCFITNYSFAKPFRFFISTILSKNLSLYIEIMNMRLFKVGLIVILISSCSNKTVQESLLTIDTLLQNKADTLLTTSMIEHQATSGKAIIMETATGYIKAMVGLERKDTLSPFQPTTDFCTPYPTEQRQIATLLAALETGKISLSDTVDVGEGIYISDSDTIKDHNWHRGGYGKITVEWAIAASSRIGEVLIRERAFDDNKSEYEAAIGQIGYGKPDSVKGLDCILNTDVAASKISPIQLITFYNAIANHGRMVQPQLYKDSVAIINPQIASKANIDSIRQVLERTVAEGLGKRVNTNKAKVAGKGGTIQIGNPNDSTYIIDFCGYFPTDNPRYTILVVLEKQELPASGHIQAAGLFRKIVEQLIQNK
;
A
#
# COMPACT_ATOMS: atom_id res chain seq x y z
N MET A 1 28.54 -68.51 -21.11
CA MET A 1 28.33 -68.98 -19.71
C MET A 1 27.35 -67.99 -19.08
N LEU A 2 26.06 -68.21 -18.85
CA LEU A 2 25.14 -69.36 -18.89
C LEU A 2 23.71 -68.74 -19.03
N PHE A 3 22.92 -69.23 -19.99
CA PHE A 3 21.45 -69.38 -20.05
C PHE A 3 20.47 -68.18 -19.93
N PHE A 4 19.19 -68.21 -20.36
CA PHE A 4 18.37 -68.76 -21.47
C PHE A 4 16.88 -68.61 -21.01
N LEU A 5 15.93 -68.39 -21.95
CA LEU A 5 14.44 -68.51 -21.86
C LEU A 5 13.67 -67.40 -21.08
N CYS A 6 12.48 -66.92 -21.46
CA CYS A 6 11.53 -67.28 -22.52
C CYS A 6 10.52 -66.14 -22.85
N PHE A 7 9.89 -66.29 -24.02
CA PHE A 7 8.73 -65.68 -24.68
C PHE A 7 7.53 -65.23 -23.79
N ILE A 8 6.62 -64.32 -24.18
CA ILE A 8 5.55 -64.49 -25.21
C ILE A 8 4.87 -63.12 -25.59
N THR A 9 4.87 -62.85 -26.91
CA THR A 9 3.89 -62.24 -27.86
C THR A 9 2.99 -61.02 -27.59
N ASN A 10 3.03 -60.10 -28.58
CA ASN A 10 1.95 -59.44 -29.34
C ASN A 10 0.82 -58.67 -28.61
N TYR A 11 0.67 -57.37 -28.89
CA TYR A 11 -0.32 -56.85 -29.86
C TYR A 11 -0.19 -55.32 -30.06
N SER A 12 -0.53 -54.88 -31.26
CA SER A 12 -0.47 -53.52 -31.80
C SER A 12 -1.81 -52.77 -31.63
N PHE A 13 -1.73 -51.44 -31.66
CA PHE A 13 -2.70 -50.41 -32.09
C PHE A 13 -3.24 -49.38 -31.07
N ALA A 14 -3.11 -48.11 -31.51
CA ALA A 14 -3.93 -46.92 -31.26
C ALA A 14 -3.76 -46.08 -29.96
N LYS A 15 -3.15 -44.89 -30.15
CA LYS A 15 -3.35 -43.63 -29.40
C LYS A 15 -4.81 -43.11 -29.57
N PRO A 16 -5.28 -42.00 -28.92
CA PRO A 16 -4.73 -41.19 -27.81
C PRO A 16 -5.73 -40.94 -26.66
N PHE A 17 -5.27 -40.56 -25.46
CA PHE A 17 -5.90 -39.47 -24.70
C PHE A 17 -4.87 -38.78 -23.81
N ARG A 18 -4.82 -37.46 -23.97
CA ARG A 18 -3.92 -36.47 -23.37
C ARG A 18 -4.70 -35.83 -22.21
N PHE A 19 -4.14 -35.71 -21.01
CA PHE A 19 -4.20 -34.47 -20.23
C PHE A 19 -3.07 -34.48 -19.19
N PHE A 20 -2.19 -33.49 -19.35
CA PHE A 20 -0.93 -33.27 -18.63
C PHE A 20 -1.20 -32.42 -17.39
N ILE A 21 -0.71 -32.85 -16.22
CA ILE A 21 -0.40 -31.97 -15.08
C ILE A 21 1.13 -31.89 -15.02
N SER A 22 1.66 -30.71 -15.36
CA SER A 22 3.06 -30.26 -15.23
C SER A 22 2.98 -28.78 -15.64
N THR A 23 3.37 -27.76 -14.88
CA THR A 23 4.68 -27.43 -14.29
C THR A 23 4.41 -26.08 -13.59
N ILE A 24 4.76 -25.84 -12.32
CA ILE A 24 5.92 -25.02 -11.90
C ILE A 24 6.03 -25.23 -10.40
N LEU A 25 6.98 -26.07 -10.01
CA LEU A 25 7.45 -26.27 -8.65
C LEU A 25 8.98 -26.43 -8.76
N SER A 26 9.67 -25.33 -8.99
CA SER A 26 11.11 -25.12 -8.78
C SER A 26 11.32 -23.61 -9.01
N LYS A 27 11.90 -22.83 -8.10
CA LYS A 27 13.25 -22.94 -7.58
C LYS A 27 13.27 -22.25 -6.22
N ASN A 28 13.68 -22.97 -5.16
CA ASN A 28 14.37 -22.45 -3.98
C ASN A 28 14.62 -23.50 -2.88
N LEU A 29 14.34 -24.78 -3.11
CA LEU A 29 14.59 -25.83 -2.11
C LEU A 29 15.82 -26.72 -2.38
N SER A 30 16.59 -26.49 -3.45
CA SER A 30 17.72 -27.35 -3.82
C SER A 30 19.08 -26.91 -3.26
N LEU A 31 19.18 -25.81 -2.52
CA LEU A 31 20.46 -25.36 -1.95
C LEU A 31 20.72 -25.86 -0.52
N TYR A 32 19.75 -26.53 0.11
CA TYR A 32 19.85 -26.90 1.53
C TYR A 32 20.21 -28.38 1.77
N ILE A 33 20.26 -29.22 0.73
CA ILE A 33 20.47 -30.67 0.87
C ILE A 33 21.89 -31.11 0.45
N GLU A 34 22.68 -30.24 -0.20
CA GLU A 34 24.04 -30.58 -0.65
C GLU A 34 25.15 -30.41 0.40
N ILE A 35 24.85 -29.91 1.60
CA ILE A 35 25.85 -29.75 2.69
C ILE A 35 25.93 -30.99 3.60
N MET A 36 25.00 -31.94 3.50
CA MET A 36 24.91 -33.06 4.47
C MET A 36 25.55 -34.38 4.04
N ASN A 37 26.22 -34.47 2.89
CA ASN A 37 26.79 -35.76 2.44
C ASN A 37 28.17 -35.64 1.78
N MET A 38 29.22 -35.48 2.59
CA MET A 38 30.58 -35.89 2.19
C MET A 38 31.41 -36.40 3.39
N ARG A 39 31.45 -37.74 3.51
CA ARG A 39 32.56 -38.63 3.92
C ARG A 39 33.08 -38.65 5.39
N LEU A 40 32.65 -39.70 6.10
CA LEU A 40 33.43 -40.79 6.73
C LEU A 40 34.91 -40.53 7.09
N PHE A 41 35.28 -40.60 8.39
CA PHE A 41 36.25 -41.57 8.97
C PHE A 41 36.52 -41.31 10.48
N LYS A 42 36.69 -42.41 11.22
CA LYS A 42 37.17 -42.58 12.63
C LYS A 42 36.14 -42.56 13.76
N VAL A 43 35.72 -43.78 14.09
CA VAL A 43 35.35 -44.25 15.43
C VAL A 43 36.55 -44.10 16.37
N GLY A 44 36.32 -43.53 17.57
CA GLY A 44 37.23 -43.63 18.71
C GLY A 44 37.48 -42.32 19.47
N LEU A 45 37.10 -42.31 20.74
CA LEU A 45 37.40 -41.31 21.78
C LEU A 45 36.62 -39.97 21.71
N ILE A 46 35.60 -39.86 22.56
CA ILE A 46 35.51 -38.92 23.70
C ILE A 46 34.05 -38.87 24.15
N VAL A 47 33.76 -39.63 25.20
CA VAL A 47 32.73 -39.28 26.18
C VAL A 47 33.27 -38.06 26.93
N ILE A 48 32.37 -37.11 27.27
CA ILE A 48 32.54 -35.84 28.01
C ILE A 48 32.34 -34.60 27.12
N LEU A 49 31.07 -34.18 27.02
CA LEU A 49 30.58 -32.80 27.21
C LEU A 49 29.08 -32.76 26.85
N ILE A 50 28.26 -33.35 27.72
CA ILE A 50 26.83 -33.06 27.75
C ILE A 50 26.66 -31.94 28.77
N SER A 51 26.65 -30.68 28.34
CA SER A 51 25.91 -29.61 29.02
C SER A 51 25.87 -28.34 28.17
N SER A 52 24.65 -27.87 27.93
CA SER A 52 24.30 -26.52 27.47
C SER A 52 24.42 -26.23 25.97
N CYS A 53 23.80 -27.07 25.13
CA CYS A 53 23.10 -26.54 23.97
C CYS A 53 21.67 -26.20 24.42
N SER A 54 21.43 -24.94 24.77
CA SER A 54 20.08 -24.41 24.84
C SER A 54 19.47 -24.61 23.45
N ASN A 55 18.50 -25.51 23.35
CA ASN A 55 17.61 -25.58 22.20
C ASN A 55 16.95 -24.20 22.07
N LYS A 56 17.51 -23.31 21.24
CA LYS A 56 16.72 -22.26 20.62
C LYS A 56 15.75 -23.00 19.72
N THR A 57 14.58 -23.34 20.26
CA THR A 57 13.40 -23.63 19.46
C THR A 57 13.29 -22.50 18.46
N VAL A 58 13.58 -22.81 17.18
CA VAL A 58 13.24 -21.94 16.07
C VAL A 58 11.71 -21.88 16.12
N GLN A 59 11.20 -20.80 16.70
CA GLN A 59 9.77 -20.55 16.69
C GLN A 59 9.42 -20.31 15.23
N GLU A 60 8.76 -21.29 14.61
CA GLU A 60 8.19 -21.15 13.27
C GLU A 60 7.26 -19.93 13.31
N SER A 61 7.75 -18.81 12.81
CA SER A 61 7.02 -17.56 12.83
C SER A 61 5.86 -17.69 11.84
N LEU A 62 4.64 -17.87 12.36
CA LEU A 62 3.45 -17.99 11.54
C LEU A 62 3.27 -16.71 10.71
N LEU A 63 3.32 -16.85 9.39
CA LEU A 63 3.08 -15.76 8.44
C LEU A 63 1.67 -15.16 8.67
N THR A 64 1.55 -13.84 8.61
CA THR A 64 0.26 -13.15 8.78
C THR A 64 -0.57 -13.12 7.50
N ILE A 65 0.06 -13.36 6.35
CA ILE A 65 -0.57 -13.41 5.02
C ILE A 65 -1.66 -14.47 5.01
N ASP A 66 -2.84 -14.06 4.55
CA ASP A 66 -3.94 -14.94 4.24
C ASP A 66 -3.82 -15.35 2.77
N THR A 67 -3.51 -16.63 2.51
CA THR A 67 -3.24 -17.12 1.15
C THR A 67 -4.43 -16.97 0.21
N LEU A 68 -5.67 -17.11 0.71
CA LEU A 68 -6.87 -16.93 -0.11
C LEU A 68 -7.02 -15.45 -0.48
N LEU A 69 -6.85 -14.56 0.49
CA LEU A 69 -6.91 -13.12 0.25
C LEU A 69 -5.77 -12.64 -0.66
N GLN A 70 -4.56 -13.16 -0.47
CA GLN A 70 -3.40 -12.88 -1.32
C GLN A 70 -3.71 -13.22 -2.79
N ASN A 71 -4.22 -14.42 -3.07
CA ASN A 71 -4.56 -14.86 -4.43
C ASN A 71 -5.70 -14.03 -5.05
N LYS A 72 -6.70 -13.66 -4.24
CA LYS A 72 -7.79 -12.78 -4.69
C LYS A 72 -7.30 -11.37 -5.00
N ALA A 73 -6.46 -10.80 -4.13
CA ALA A 73 -5.86 -9.49 -4.34
C ALA A 73 -4.98 -9.48 -5.59
N ASP A 74 -4.22 -10.57 -5.83
CA ASP A 74 -3.40 -10.75 -7.03
C ASP A 74 -4.22 -10.78 -8.31
N THR A 75 -5.31 -11.56 -8.31
CA THR A 75 -6.23 -11.62 -9.44
C THR A 75 -6.85 -10.25 -9.71
N LEU A 76 -7.37 -9.58 -8.68
CA LEU A 76 -8.00 -8.26 -8.81
C LEU A 76 -7.02 -7.19 -9.30
N LEU A 77 -5.79 -7.20 -8.77
CA LEU A 77 -4.73 -6.28 -9.19
C LEU A 77 -4.38 -6.53 -10.67
N THR A 78 -4.14 -7.78 -11.06
CA THR A 78 -3.84 -8.16 -12.44
C THR A 78 -4.93 -7.69 -13.40
N THR A 79 -6.20 -7.98 -13.09
CA THR A 79 -7.35 -7.54 -13.91
C THR A 79 -7.39 -6.02 -14.01
N SER A 80 -7.23 -5.30 -12.90
CA SER A 80 -7.24 -3.84 -12.90
C SER A 80 -6.09 -3.24 -13.71
N MET A 81 -4.90 -3.85 -13.66
CA MET A 81 -3.74 -3.40 -14.43
C MET A 81 -3.93 -3.62 -15.93
N ILE A 82 -4.61 -4.70 -16.34
CA ILE A 82 -4.99 -4.92 -17.73
C ILE A 82 -6.05 -3.90 -18.17
N GLU A 83 -7.14 -3.75 -17.41
CA GLU A 83 -8.24 -2.82 -17.67
C GLU A 83 -7.76 -1.36 -17.83
N HIS A 84 -6.71 -0.99 -17.10
CA HIS A 84 -6.19 0.38 -17.08
C HIS A 84 -4.83 0.53 -17.73
N GLN A 85 -4.35 -0.49 -18.44
CA GLN A 85 -3.06 -0.48 -19.15
C GLN A 85 -1.89 -0.04 -18.26
N ALA A 86 -1.91 -0.43 -16.98
CA ALA A 86 -0.88 -0.11 -16.01
C ALA A 86 0.40 -0.92 -16.27
N THR A 87 1.56 -0.33 -16.00
CA THR A 87 2.89 -0.94 -16.08
C THR A 87 3.37 -1.41 -14.72
N SER A 88 2.96 -0.75 -13.62
CA SER A 88 3.21 -1.20 -12.24
C SER A 88 1.95 -1.11 -11.40
N GLY A 89 1.79 -2.02 -10.45
CA GLY A 89 0.65 -2.07 -9.55
C GLY A 89 1.02 -2.70 -8.22
N LYS A 90 0.51 -2.13 -7.14
CA LYS A 90 0.75 -2.58 -5.77
C LYS A 90 -0.56 -2.53 -4.99
N ALA A 91 -0.82 -3.57 -4.19
CA ALA A 91 -1.94 -3.64 -3.27
C ALA A 91 -1.48 -4.19 -1.91
N ILE A 92 -1.77 -3.45 -0.84
CA ILE A 92 -1.46 -3.87 0.53
C ILE A 92 -2.77 -3.87 1.33
N ILE A 93 -3.03 -4.96 2.04
CA ILE A 93 -4.16 -5.10 2.98
C ILE A 93 -3.59 -5.34 4.37
N MET A 94 -3.80 -4.39 5.28
CA MET A 94 -3.29 -4.39 6.64
C MET A 94 -4.44 -4.47 7.63
N GLU A 95 -4.38 -5.38 8.59
CA GLU A 95 -5.33 -5.42 9.70
C GLU A 95 -5.13 -4.21 10.61
N THR A 96 -6.20 -3.46 10.86
CA THR A 96 -6.06 -2.11 11.43
C THR A 96 -5.50 -2.12 12.85
N ALA A 97 -5.99 -3.01 13.71
CA ALA A 97 -5.66 -3.01 15.13
C ALA A 97 -4.23 -3.50 15.46
N THR A 98 -3.69 -4.39 14.62
CA THR A 98 -2.46 -5.16 14.90
C THR A 98 -1.29 -4.82 13.98
N GLY A 99 -1.59 -4.26 12.80
CA GLY A 99 -0.61 -4.02 11.75
C GLY A 99 -0.18 -5.27 10.99
N TYR A 100 -0.88 -6.40 11.19
CA TYR A 100 -0.63 -7.60 10.42
C TYR A 100 -0.96 -7.40 8.95
N ILE A 101 0.02 -7.69 8.10
CA ILE A 101 -0.17 -7.66 6.65
C ILE A 101 -0.89 -8.95 6.25
N LYS A 102 -2.11 -8.80 5.73
CA LYS A 102 -3.00 -9.90 5.32
C LYS A 102 -2.84 -10.24 3.85
N ALA A 103 -2.52 -9.26 3.02
CA ALA A 103 -2.08 -9.46 1.65
C ALA A 103 -1.13 -8.34 1.24
N MET A 104 -0.14 -8.67 0.41
CA MET A 104 0.84 -7.73 -0.12
C MET A 104 1.25 -8.21 -1.51
N VAL A 105 0.68 -7.57 -2.54
CA VAL A 105 0.82 -7.98 -3.94
C VAL A 105 1.43 -6.84 -4.73
N GLY A 106 2.46 -7.14 -5.51
CA GLY A 106 3.12 -6.21 -6.41
C GLY A 106 3.36 -6.88 -7.76
N LEU A 107 3.00 -6.18 -8.84
CA LEU A 107 3.21 -6.63 -10.22
C LEU A 107 3.80 -5.48 -11.05
N GLU A 108 4.67 -5.82 -11.98
CA GLU A 108 5.25 -4.87 -12.93
C GLU A 108 5.48 -5.50 -14.31
N ARG A 109 5.56 -4.66 -15.34
CA ARG A 109 5.92 -5.05 -16.71
C ARG A 109 6.57 -3.87 -17.41
N LYS A 110 7.40 -4.17 -18.40
CA LYS A 110 8.14 -3.15 -19.17
C LYS A 110 7.20 -2.22 -19.95
N ASP A 111 6.18 -2.78 -20.57
CA ASP A 111 5.20 -2.10 -21.42
C ASP A 111 3.88 -2.88 -21.42
N THR A 112 2.87 -2.38 -22.13
CA THR A 112 1.52 -2.98 -22.14
C THR A 112 1.42 -4.34 -22.84
N LEU A 113 2.46 -4.73 -23.60
CA LEU A 113 2.54 -6.00 -24.32
C LEU A 113 3.36 -7.07 -23.58
N SER A 114 4.17 -6.64 -22.62
CA SER A 114 5.04 -7.50 -21.82
C SER A 114 4.24 -8.25 -20.73
N PRO A 115 4.64 -9.49 -20.38
CA PRO A 115 4.01 -10.22 -19.28
C PRO A 115 4.31 -9.57 -17.93
N PHE A 116 3.36 -9.65 -17.00
CA PHE A 116 3.60 -9.22 -15.62
C PHE A 116 4.64 -10.10 -14.92
N GLN A 117 5.46 -9.45 -14.10
CA GLN A 117 6.41 -10.06 -13.18
C GLN A 117 6.06 -9.64 -11.75
N PRO A 118 6.18 -10.52 -10.76
CA PRO A 118 6.05 -10.14 -9.35
C PRO A 118 7.13 -9.14 -8.95
N THR A 119 6.76 -8.16 -8.13
CA THR A 119 7.70 -7.23 -7.49
C THR A 119 7.47 -7.20 -5.99
N THR A 120 8.57 -7.14 -5.24
CA THR A 120 8.56 -7.00 -3.77
C THR A 120 8.94 -5.59 -3.33
N ASP A 121 9.00 -4.65 -4.26
CA ASP A 121 9.33 -3.26 -3.94
C ASP A 121 8.12 -2.55 -3.32
N PHE A 122 8.05 -2.56 -1.98
CA PHE A 122 7.07 -1.79 -1.22
C PHE A 122 7.71 -0.69 -0.38
N CYS A 123 9.01 -0.45 -0.59
CA CYS A 123 9.85 0.40 0.24
C CYS A 123 10.46 1.56 -0.54
N THR A 124 10.51 1.51 -1.87
CA THR A 124 10.93 2.64 -2.68
C THR A 124 9.89 3.77 -2.61
N PRO A 125 10.30 5.00 -2.24
CA PRO A 125 9.40 6.15 -2.23
C PRO A 125 8.96 6.54 -3.62
N TYR A 126 7.67 6.87 -3.74
CA TYR A 126 7.10 7.43 -4.96
C TYR A 126 6.39 8.75 -4.63
N PRO A 127 6.33 9.70 -5.59
CA PRO A 127 5.64 10.97 -5.37
C PRO A 127 4.14 10.75 -5.27
N THR A 128 3.49 11.41 -4.32
CA THR A 128 2.05 11.25 -4.06
C THR A 128 1.39 12.52 -3.57
N GLU A 129 0.08 12.66 -3.81
CA GLU A 129 -0.75 13.74 -3.26
C GLU A 129 -1.29 13.42 -1.85
N GLN A 130 -0.98 12.22 -1.33
CA GLN A 130 -1.49 11.77 -0.03
C GLN A 130 -0.95 12.58 1.15
N ARG A 131 0.11 13.37 0.93
CA ARG A 131 0.64 14.32 1.90
C ARG A 131 -0.41 15.34 2.35
N GLN A 132 -1.43 15.64 1.53
CA GLN A 132 -2.56 16.51 1.89
C GLN A 132 -3.20 16.17 3.24
N ILE A 133 -3.31 14.88 3.55
CA ILE A 133 -3.89 14.43 4.82
C ILE A 133 -2.95 14.70 6.00
N ALA A 134 -1.64 14.53 5.80
CA ALA A 134 -0.64 14.89 6.79
C ALA A 134 -0.57 16.41 6.99
N THR A 135 -0.64 17.19 5.90
CA THR A 135 -0.72 18.65 5.94
C THR A 135 -1.90 19.12 6.77
N LEU A 136 -3.10 18.58 6.51
CA LEU A 136 -4.29 18.94 7.28
C LEU A 136 -4.15 18.56 8.76
N LEU A 137 -3.67 17.36 9.07
CA LEU A 137 -3.52 16.93 10.47
C LEU A 137 -2.54 17.82 11.24
N ALA A 138 -1.38 18.08 10.65
CA ALA A 138 -0.38 18.99 11.23
C ALA A 138 -0.94 20.40 11.41
N ALA A 139 -1.69 20.92 10.43
CA ALA A 139 -2.30 22.24 10.50
C ALA A 139 -3.34 22.33 11.62
N LEU A 140 -4.19 21.32 11.80
CA LEU A 140 -5.18 21.27 12.89
C LEU A 140 -4.53 21.25 14.27
N GLU A 141 -3.38 20.57 14.43
CA GLU A 141 -2.64 20.52 15.71
C GLU A 141 -2.05 21.89 16.11
N THR A 142 -1.90 22.83 15.17
CA THR A 142 -1.50 24.20 15.51
C THR A 142 -2.57 24.98 16.27
N GLY A 143 -3.84 24.56 16.17
CA GLY A 143 -4.99 25.28 16.70
C GLY A 143 -5.32 26.59 15.95
N LYS A 144 -4.56 26.96 14.91
CA LYS A 144 -4.79 28.18 14.12
C LYS A 144 -5.84 28.03 13.02
N ILE A 145 -6.28 26.81 12.74
CA ILE A 145 -7.25 26.51 11.68
C ILE A 145 -8.24 25.43 12.13
N SER A 146 -9.48 25.53 11.63
CA SER A 146 -10.55 24.55 11.84
C SER A 146 -11.10 24.03 10.51
N LEU A 147 -11.76 22.86 10.53
CA LEU A 147 -12.41 22.29 9.35
C LEU A 147 -13.49 23.21 8.73
N SER A 148 -14.17 23.99 9.57
CA SER A 148 -15.21 24.93 9.17
C SER A 148 -14.68 26.25 8.63
N ASP A 149 -13.40 26.56 8.84
CA ASP A 149 -12.79 27.76 8.29
C ASP A 149 -12.84 27.71 6.77
N THR A 150 -12.86 28.87 6.14
CA THR A 150 -12.88 28.96 4.68
C THR A 150 -11.52 29.30 4.11
N VAL A 151 -11.23 28.75 2.94
CA VAL A 151 -10.13 29.13 2.04
C VAL A 151 -10.73 29.51 0.69
N ASP A 152 -10.19 30.56 0.07
CA ASP A 152 -10.61 30.99 -1.26
C ASP A 152 -9.64 30.42 -2.29
N VAL A 153 -10.05 29.36 -2.98
CA VAL A 153 -9.24 28.71 -4.02
C VAL A 153 -9.52 29.28 -5.41
N GLY A 154 -10.34 30.34 -5.48
CA GLY A 154 -10.67 31.07 -6.69
C GLY A 154 -11.14 30.18 -7.83
N GLU A 155 -10.71 30.52 -9.03
CA GLU A 155 -11.04 29.79 -10.26
C GLU A 155 -10.17 28.53 -10.47
N GLY A 156 -9.50 28.05 -9.41
CA GLY A 156 -8.66 26.85 -9.47
C GLY A 156 -7.29 27.10 -10.08
N ILE A 157 -6.83 28.36 -10.13
CA ILE A 157 -5.49 28.77 -10.56
C ILE A 157 -4.89 29.66 -9.49
N TYR A 158 -3.71 29.29 -8.98
CA TYR A 158 -2.94 30.07 -8.02
C TYR A 158 -1.55 30.32 -8.57
N ILE A 159 -1.15 31.58 -8.65
CA ILE A 159 0.16 32.00 -9.15
C ILE A 159 1.00 32.34 -7.93
N SER A 160 2.03 31.53 -7.69
CA SER A 160 3.08 31.82 -6.73
C SER A 160 4.30 32.41 -7.44
N ASP A 161 5.24 33.00 -6.71
CA ASP A 161 6.44 33.62 -7.27
C ASP A 161 7.29 32.67 -8.14
N SER A 162 7.20 31.35 -7.89
CA SER A 162 8.01 30.33 -8.56
C SER A 162 7.22 29.34 -9.44
N ASP A 163 5.90 29.27 -9.30
CA ASP A 163 5.10 28.23 -9.98
C ASP A 163 3.61 28.60 -10.11
N THR A 164 2.92 27.97 -11.07
CA THR A 164 1.46 28.05 -11.22
C THR A 164 0.81 26.75 -10.78
N ILE A 165 0.08 26.81 -9.67
CA ILE A 165 -0.67 25.67 -9.13
C ILE A 165 -2.07 25.67 -9.74
N LYS A 166 -2.51 24.51 -10.23
CA LYS A 166 -3.84 24.32 -10.82
C LYS A 166 -4.57 23.18 -10.13
N ASP A 167 -5.81 23.44 -9.73
CA ASP A 167 -6.73 22.40 -9.29
C ASP A 167 -7.29 21.63 -10.48
N HIS A 168 -7.65 20.36 -10.31
CA HIS A 168 -8.13 19.51 -11.40
C HIS A 168 -9.39 20.03 -12.13
N ASN A 169 -10.11 20.99 -11.55
CA ASN A 169 -11.30 21.63 -12.10
C ASN A 169 -11.05 23.10 -12.53
N TRP A 170 -9.79 23.54 -12.66
CA TRP A 170 -9.44 24.91 -13.07
C TRP A 170 -10.15 25.33 -14.38
N HIS A 171 -10.25 24.42 -15.34
CA HIS A 171 -10.92 24.63 -16.63
C HIS A 171 -12.46 24.69 -16.54
N ARG A 172 -13.03 24.56 -15.33
CA ARG A 172 -14.47 24.60 -15.01
C ARG A 172 -14.81 25.73 -14.01
N GLY A 173 -13.90 26.66 -13.78
CA GLY A 173 -14.10 27.81 -12.87
C GLY A 173 -13.75 27.54 -11.41
N GLY A 174 -13.03 26.44 -11.11
CA GLY A 174 -12.57 26.15 -9.76
C GLY A 174 -13.69 25.86 -8.77
N TYR A 175 -13.39 26.06 -7.49
CA TYR A 175 -14.34 25.89 -6.39
C TYR A 175 -14.72 27.19 -5.70
N GLY A 176 -14.04 28.30 -5.99
CA GLY A 176 -14.20 29.57 -5.28
C GLY A 176 -13.87 29.43 -3.79
N LYS A 177 -14.70 30.03 -2.95
CA LYS A 177 -14.55 29.95 -1.49
C LYS A 177 -15.21 28.70 -0.93
N ILE A 178 -14.41 27.82 -0.35
CA ILE A 178 -14.83 26.55 0.25
C ILE A 178 -14.28 26.38 1.67
N THR A 179 -14.89 25.50 2.46
CA THR A 179 -14.35 25.15 3.78
C THR A 179 -13.05 24.35 3.65
N VAL A 180 -12.19 24.37 4.67
CA VAL A 180 -10.97 23.55 4.80
C VAL A 180 -11.28 22.07 4.59
N GLU A 181 -12.37 21.57 5.17
CA GLU A 181 -12.83 20.20 4.96
C GLU A 181 -13.07 19.88 3.47
N TRP A 182 -13.79 20.76 2.77
CA TRP A 182 -14.06 20.63 1.33
C TRP A 182 -12.81 20.79 0.48
N ALA A 183 -11.87 21.66 0.86
CA ALA A 183 -10.60 21.81 0.14
C ALA A 183 -9.86 20.47 0.04
N ILE A 184 -9.79 19.73 1.14
CA ILE A 184 -9.15 18.40 1.16
C ILE A 184 -10.04 17.33 0.52
N ALA A 185 -11.35 17.31 0.80
CA ALA A 185 -12.28 16.33 0.22
C ALA A 185 -12.42 16.44 -1.31
N ALA A 186 -12.24 17.65 -1.86
CA ALA A 186 -12.21 17.94 -3.28
C ALA A 186 -10.80 17.87 -3.89
N SER A 187 -9.78 17.54 -3.09
CA SER A 187 -8.39 17.43 -3.53
C SER A 187 -7.83 18.72 -4.15
N SER A 188 -8.20 19.87 -3.59
CA SER A 188 -7.68 21.18 -4.02
C SER A 188 -6.23 21.34 -3.57
N ARG A 189 -5.32 21.44 -4.54
CA ARG A 189 -3.89 21.72 -4.31
C ARG A 189 -3.70 23.14 -3.80
N ILE A 190 -4.51 24.08 -4.31
CA ILE A 190 -4.50 25.47 -3.84
C ILE A 190 -4.97 25.53 -2.38
N GLY A 191 -6.05 24.81 -2.06
CA GLY A 191 -6.55 24.71 -0.69
C GLY A 191 -5.51 24.17 0.28
N GLU A 192 -4.76 23.13 -0.08
CA GLU A 192 -3.64 22.61 0.72
C GLU A 192 -2.59 23.70 1.01
N VAL A 193 -2.19 24.46 -0.03
CA VAL A 193 -1.23 25.55 0.11
C VAL A 193 -1.72 26.61 1.08
N LEU A 194 -2.96 27.08 0.92
CA LEU A 194 -3.55 28.11 1.79
C LEU A 194 -3.73 27.63 3.24
N ILE A 195 -4.06 26.34 3.44
CA ILE A 195 -4.14 25.72 4.76
C ILE A 195 -2.76 25.73 5.43
N ARG A 196 -1.72 25.30 4.71
CA ARG A 196 -0.34 25.28 5.19
C ARG A 196 0.17 26.68 5.52
N GLU A 197 -0.02 27.64 4.62
CA GLU A 197 0.37 29.04 4.79
C GLU A 197 -0.27 29.63 6.05
N ARG A 198 -1.58 29.42 6.26
CA ARG A 198 -2.30 29.93 7.44
C ARG A 198 -1.83 29.28 8.75
N ALA A 199 -1.54 27.98 8.74
CA ALA A 199 -1.16 27.27 9.95
C ALA A 199 0.29 27.55 10.37
N PHE A 200 1.18 27.74 9.41
CA PHE A 200 2.63 27.80 9.66
C PHE A 200 3.27 29.14 9.30
N ASP A 201 2.50 30.14 8.86
CA ASP A 201 3.02 31.46 8.48
C ASP A 201 4.17 31.36 7.46
N ASP A 202 4.06 30.39 6.54
CA ASP A 202 5.10 29.97 5.57
C ASP A 202 6.44 29.49 6.15
N ASN A 203 6.51 29.22 7.45
CA ASN A 203 7.67 28.61 8.08
C ASN A 203 7.82 27.13 7.69
N LYS A 204 8.60 26.89 6.61
CA LYS A 204 8.86 25.55 6.09
C LYS A 204 9.46 24.60 7.13
N SER A 205 10.38 25.07 7.97
CA SER A 205 11.03 24.20 8.98
C SER A 205 10.05 23.75 10.05
N GLU A 206 9.15 24.62 10.49
CA GLU A 206 8.10 24.28 11.45
C GLU A 206 7.07 23.32 10.84
N TYR A 207 6.67 23.56 9.60
CA TYR A 207 5.80 22.65 8.85
C TYR A 207 6.40 21.24 8.72
N GLU A 208 7.66 21.12 8.27
CA GLU A 208 8.32 19.82 8.12
C GLU A 208 8.50 19.12 9.48
N ALA A 209 8.80 19.88 10.54
CA ALA A 209 8.85 19.33 11.90
C ALA A 209 7.49 18.80 12.35
N ALA A 210 6.39 19.52 12.09
CA ALA A 210 5.04 19.08 12.43
C ALA A 210 4.62 17.82 11.65
N ILE A 211 4.98 17.72 10.36
CA ILE A 211 4.77 16.51 9.54
C ILE A 211 5.53 15.31 10.14
N GLY A 212 6.77 15.52 10.60
CA GLY A 212 7.54 14.48 11.28
C GLY A 212 6.95 14.05 12.63
N GLN A 213 6.43 15.00 13.41
CA GLN A 213 5.83 14.74 14.74
C GLN A 213 4.59 13.84 14.65
N ILE A 214 3.75 14.02 13.63
CA ILE A 214 2.58 13.15 13.38
C ILE A 214 2.94 11.78 12.77
N GLY A 215 4.24 11.50 12.60
CA GLY A 215 4.74 10.20 12.14
C GLY A 215 4.54 9.93 10.64
N TYR A 216 4.35 10.97 9.82
CA TYR A 216 4.35 10.79 8.37
C TYR A 216 5.74 10.35 7.90
N GLY A 217 5.81 9.28 7.10
CA GLY A 217 7.09 8.65 6.72
C GLY A 217 7.62 7.62 7.72
N LYS A 218 6.84 7.24 8.75
CA LYS A 218 7.15 6.08 9.60
C LYS A 218 6.49 4.80 9.05
N PRO A 219 7.06 3.61 9.34
CA PRO A 219 8.23 3.36 10.18
C PRO A 219 9.57 3.51 9.43
N ASP A 220 10.68 3.42 10.17
CA ASP A 220 12.05 3.40 9.62
C ASP A 220 12.54 1.98 9.28
N SER A 221 11.85 0.96 9.76
CA SER A 221 12.06 -0.45 9.43
C SER A 221 10.73 -1.20 9.52
N VAL A 222 10.59 -2.33 8.83
CA VAL A 222 9.36 -3.15 8.86
C VAL A 222 9.72 -4.57 9.26
N LYS A 223 8.96 -5.15 10.19
CA LYS A 223 9.29 -6.47 10.70
C LYS A 223 8.95 -7.54 9.66
N GLY A 224 9.97 -8.27 9.21
CA GLY A 224 9.84 -9.30 8.19
C GLY A 224 9.94 -8.79 6.75
N LEU A 225 10.31 -7.53 6.57
CA LEU A 225 10.60 -6.95 5.26
C LEU A 225 11.98 -6.30 5.31
N ASP A 226 12.96 -6.94 4.67
CA ASP A 226 14.33 -6.42 4.60
C ASP A 226 14.41 -5.35 3.51
N CYS A 227 14.16 -4.10 3.88
CA CYS A 227 14.29 -2.97 2.98
C CYS A 227 14.82 -1.72 3.67
N ILE A 228 15.54 -0.88 2.92
CA ILE A 228 15.96 0.44 3.38
C ILE A 228 14.79 1.39 3.16
N LEU A 229 14.18 1.84 4.26
CA LEU A 229 13.13 2.84 4.21
C LEU A 229 13.75 4.22 4.28
N ASN A 230 13.56 4.96 3.20
CA ASN A 230 13.86 6.38 3.14
C ASN A 230 12.54 7.11 2.90
N THR A 231 12.35 8.29 3.46
CA THR A 231 11.25 9.18 3.08
C THR A 231 11.87 10.46 2.59
N ASP A 232 11.48 10.89 1.39
CA ASP A 232 11.82 12.22 0.90
C ASP A 232 10.62 13.13 1.17
N VAL A 233 10.54 13.57 2.42
CA VAL A 233 9.44 14.43 2.89
C VAL A 233 9.44 15.72 2.08
N ALA A 234 10.61 16.30 1.80
CA ALA A 234 10.71 17.54 1.04
C ALA A 234 10.19 17.40 -0.42
N ALA A 235 10.42 16.24 -1.06
CA ALA A 235 9.89 15.95 -2.40
C ALA A 235 8.48 15.32 -2.40
N SER A 236 7.81 15.26 -1.24
CA SER A 236 6.50 14.60 -1.08
C SER A 236 6.49 13.15 -1.60
N LYS A 237 7.61 12.44 -1.42
CA LYS A 237 7.71 11.01 -1.74
C LYS A 237 7.66 10.17 -0.48
N ILE A 238 6.89 9.10 -0.53
CA ILE A 238 6.73 8.17 0.57
C ILE A 238 6.66 6.75 0.02
N SER A 239 7.19 5.78 0.76
CA SER A 239 7.06 4.38 0.35
C SER A 239 5.63 3.86 0.57
N PRO A 240 5.17 2.87 -0.22
CA PRO A 240 3.85 2.27 -0.01
C PRO A 240 3.63 1.79 1.42
N ILE A 241 4.64 1.17 2.05
CA ILE A 241 4.50 0.64 3.42
C ILE A 241 4.42 1.76 4.47
N GLN A 242 5.13 2.87 4.29
CA GLN A 242 5.02 4.02 5.20
C GLN A 242 3.68 4.74 5.03
N LEU A 243 3.19 4.88 3.80
CA LEU A 243 1.91 5.52 3.53
C LEU A 243 0.73 4.76 4.16
N ILE A 244 0.66 3.43 3.96
CA ILE A 244 -0.40 2.63 4.57
C ILE A 244 -0.30 2.64 6.10
N THR A 245 0.90 2.73 6.67
CA THR A 245 1.09 2.85 8.12
C THR A 245 0.52 4.15 8.68
N PHE A 246 0.74 5.27 7.99
CA PHE A 246 0.16 6.56 8.39
C PHE A 246 -1.38 6.54 8.34
N TYR A 247 -1.95 6.00 7.27
CA TYR A 247 -3.41 5.81 7.15
C TYR A 247 -3.97 4.82 8.18
N ASN A 248 -3.19 3.80 8.52
CA ASN A 248 -3.54 2.84 9.56
C ASN A 248 -3.64 3.53 10.93
N ALA A 249 -2.71 4.42 11.26
CA ALA A 249 -2.78 5.19 12.50
C ALA A 249 -4.08 6.00 12.59
N ILE A 250 -4.48 6.69 11.51
CA ILE A 250 -5.75 7.44 11.43
C ILE A 250 -6.95 6.50 11.63
N ALA A 251 -6.95 5.36 10.93
CA ALA A 251 -7.99 4.35 11.06
C ALA A 251 -8.07 3.78 12.50
N ASN A 252 -6.92 3.61 13.15
CA ASN A 252 -6.75 3.06 14.48
C ASN A 252 -6.81 4.12 15.59
N HIS A 253 -7.65 5.15 15.40
CA HIS A 253 -7.90 6.23 16.38
C HIS A 253 -6.62 6.94 16.86
N GLY A 254 -5.64 7.07 15.96
CA GLY A 254 -4.36 7.72 16.16
C GLY A 254 -3.25 6.82 16.70
N ARG A 255 -3.54 5.54 17.01
CA ARG A 255 -2.53 4.57 17.44
C ARG A 255 -1.80 3.96 16.23
N MET A 256 -0.57 4.39 16.00
CA MET A 256 0.28 3.88 14.93
C MET A 256 0.95 2.56 15.35
N VAL A 257 0.58 1.47 14.68
CA VAL A 257 1.15 0.13 14.91
C VAL A 257 2.13 -0.24 13.79
N GLN A 258 3.12 -1.03 14.15
CA GLN A 258 4.14 -1.53 13.23
C GLN A 258 3.50 -2.49 12.20
N PRO A 259 3.78 -2.33 10.90
CA PRO A 259 3.47 -3.35 9.90
C PRO A 259 4.29 -4.62 10.14
N GLN A 260 3.63 -5.78 10.10
CA GLN A 260 4.26 -7.07 10.39
C GLN A 260 3.80 -8.15 9.42
N LEU A 261 4.76 -8.88 8.83
CA LEU A 261 4.50 -10.06 7.98
C LEU A 261 4.43 -11.36 8.77
N TYR A 262 4.89 -11.36 10.01
CA TYR A 262 4.92 -12.52 10.90
C TYR A 262 4.16 -12.21 12.18
N LYS A 263 3.41 -13.19 12.69
CA LYS A 263 2.69 -13.06 13.95
C LYS A 263 3.68 -12.87 15.08
N ASP A 264 3.51 -11.80 15.83
CA ASP A 264 4.23 -11.47 17.06
C ASP A 264 3.38 -10.49 17.89
N SER A 265 3.84 -10.12 19.08
CA SER A 265 3.27 -9.01 19.83
C SER A 265 3.06 -7.76 18.95
N VAL A 266 1.93 -7.09 19.14
CA VAL A 266 1.63 -5.84 18.41
C VAL A 266 2.60 -4.77 18.88
N ALA A 267 3.55 -4.40 18.01
CA ALA A 267 4.48 -3.32 18.29
C ALA A 267 3.82 -1.97 17.96
N ILE A 268 3.90 -1.03 18.90
CA ILE A 268 3.35 0.32 18.76
C ILE A 268 4.51 1.25 18.40
N ILE A 269 4.41 1.93 17.26
CA ILE A 269 5.38 2.96 16.84
C ILE A 269 5.10 4.25 17.61
N ASN A 270 3.84 4.67 17.62
CA ASN A 270 3.37 5.85 18.32
C ASN A 270 1.99 5.56 18.92
N PRO A 271 1.80 5.66 20.25
CA PRO A 271 0.51 5.40 20.87
C PRO A 271 -0.57 6.41 20.47
N GLN A 272 -0.18 7.62 20.06
CA GLN A 272 -1.09 8.67 19.66
C GLN A 272 -0.38 9.71 18.78
N ILE A 273 -0.63 9.70 17.46
CA ILE A 273 0.09 10.58 16.51
C ILE A 273 -0.39 12.04 16.53
N ALA A 274 -1.56 12.31 17.08
CA ALA A 274 -2.17 13.65 17.19
C ALA A 274 -3.31 13.63 18.22
N SER A 275 -3.88 14.78 18.57
CA SER A 275 -5.05 14.80 19.44
C SER A 275 -6.23 13.97 18.89
N LYS A 276 -6.99 13.32 19.79
CA LYS A 276 -8.15 12.51 19.39
C LYS A 276 -9.16 13.31 18.55
N ALA A 277 -9.39 14.57 18.93
CA ALA A 277 -10.30 15.45 18.20
C ALA A 277 -9.84 15.71 16.76
N ASN A 278 -8.53 15.90 16.55
CA ASN A 278 -7.99 16.12 15.21
C ASN A 278 -7.92 14.82 14.40
N ILE A 279 -7.68 13.66 15.03
CA ILE A 279 -7.85 12.36 14.37
C ILE A 279 -9.30 12.16 13.90
N ASP A 280 -10.28 12.44 14.76
CA ASP A 280 -11.70 12.33 14.41
C ASP A 280 -12.06 13.32 13.27
N SER A 281 -11.46 14.51 13.25
CA SER A 281 -11.59 15.49 12.15
C SER A 281 -11.04 14.94 10.82
N ILE A 282 -9.86 14.31 10.82
CA ILE A 282 -9.32 13.68 9.60
C ILE A 282 -10.21 12.53 9.12
N ARG A 283 -10.71 11.71 10.06
CA ARG A 283 -11.63 10.62 9.72
C ARG A 283 -12.90 11.15 9.07
N GLN A 284 -13.48 12.23 9.59
CA GLN A 284 -14.62 12.92 8.99
C GLN A 284 -14.33 13.38 7.54
N VAL A 285 -13.16 13.98 7.29
CA VAL A 285 -12.76 14.44 5.95
C VAL A 285 -12.61 13.26 4.98
N LEU A 286 -12.01 12.16 5.42
CA LEU A 286 -11.85 10.94 4.61
C LEU A 286 -13.20 10.26 4.31
N GLU A 287 -14.14 10.28 5.27
CA GLU A 287 -15.51 9.82 5.05
C GLU A 287 -16.24 10.72 4.05
N ARG A 288 -16.15 12.04 4.20
CA ARG A 288 -16.76 13.00 3.26
C ARG A 288 -16.18 12.87 1.86
N THR A 289 -14.88 12.61 1.73
CA THR A 289 -14.23 12.37 0.44
C THR A 289 -14.93 11.24 -0.33
N VAL A 290 -15.32 10.17 0.34
CA VAL A 290 -16.02 9.02 -0.25
C VAL A 290 -17.53 9.27 -0.39
N ALA A 291 -18.17 9.93 0.57
CA ALA A 291 -19.61 10.17 0.52
C ALA A 291 -19.99 11.25 -0.50
N GLU A 292 -19.28 12.36 -0.51
CA GLU A 292 -19.68 13.61 -1.16
C GLU A 292 -18.58 14.22 -2.05
N GLY A 293 -17.33 13.83 -1.87
CA GLY A 293 -16.17 14.31 -2.63
C GLY A 293 -15.84 13.51 -3.90
N LEU A 294 -14.56 13.52 -4.28
CA LEU A 294 -14.06 12.85 -5.49
C LEU A 294 -14.05 11.31 -5.36
N GLY A 295 -14.02 10.78 -4.14
CA GLY A 295 -13.95 9.34 -3.85
C GLY A 295 -15.27 8.57 -4.00
N LYS A 296 -16.36 9.20 -4.47
CA LYS A 296 -17.71 8.61 -4.58
C LYS A 296 -17.78 7.22 -5.21
N ARG A 297 -16.88 6.91 -6.13
CA ARG A 297 -16.85 5.61 -6.82
C ARG A 297 -16.53 4.44 -5.89
N VAL A 298 -15.87 4.71 -4.76
CA VAL A 298 -15.57 3.73 -3.72
C VAL A 298 -16.81 3.35 -2.90
N ASN A 299 -17.79 4.25 -2.82
CA ASN A 299 -18.99 4.04 -2.02
C ASN A 299 -19.72 2.75 -2.45
N THR A 300 -20.13 1.95 -1.47
CA THR A 300 -20.79 0.65 -1.65
C THR A 300 -21.88 0.50 -0.60
N ASN A 301 -22.98 -0.16 -0.93
CA ASN A 301 -24.07 -0.42 0.01
C ASN A 301 -23.73 -1.52 1.04
N LYS A 302 -22.56 -2.16 0.90
CA LYS A 302 -22.13 -3.29 1.75
C LYS A 302 -21.38 -2.86 3.02
N ALA A 303 -20.73 -1.70 3.02
CA ALA A 303 -20.01 -1.15 4.18
C ALA A 303 -19.72 0.34 3.97
N LYS A 304 -19.61 1.09 5.06
CA LYS A 304 -19.06 2.46 5.03
C LYS A 304 -17.55 2.40 4.83
N VAL A 305 -17.04 3.27 3.96
CA VAL A 305 -15.62 3.35 3.60
C VAL A 305 -15.14 4.78 3.72
N ALA A 306 -13.91 4.97 4.18
CA ALA A 306 -13.21 6.24 4.18
C ALA A 306 -11.89 6.11 3.43
N GLY A 307 -11.45 7.17 2.76
CA GLY A 307 -10.17 7.17 2.06
C GLY A 307 -10.02 8.33 1.09
N LYS A 308 -8.85 8.40 0.47
CA LYS A 308 -8.48 9.48 -0.44
C LYS A 308 -7.68 8.93 -1.61
N GLY A 309 -7.98 9.44 -2.80
CA GLY A 309 -7.20 9.18 -4.00
C GLY A 309 -6.15 10.26 -4.25
N GLY A 310 -5.07 9.91 -4.93
CA GLY A 310 -4.04 10.83 -5.40
C GLY A 310 -3.71 10.62 -6.87
N THR A 311 -3.25 11.66 -7.55
CA THR A 311 -2.81 11.58 -8.96
C THR A 311 -1.63 12.50 -9.22
N ILE A 312 -0.48 11.89 -9.46
CA ILE A 312 0.74 12.60 -9.85
C ILE A 312 1.08 12.28 -11.29
N GLN A 313 1.39 13.33 -12.06
CA GLN A 313 1.97 13.23 -13.38
C GLN A 313 3.49 13.38 -13.25
N ILE A 314 4.24 12.45 -13.85
CA ILE A 314 5.70 12.44 -13.89
C ILE A 314 6.13 12.49 -15.36
N GLY A 315 7.21 13.23 -15.62
CA GLY A 315 7.75 13.41 -16.96
C GLY A 315 7.09 14.56 -17.70
N ASN A 316 7.41 14.66 -18.99
CA ASN A 316 6.91 15.74 -19.84
C ASN A 316 5.45 15.48 -20.26
N PRO A 317 4.63 16.52 -20.51
CA PRO A 317 3.24 16.35 -20.94
C PRO A 317 3.01 15.42 -22.15
N ASN A 318 4.00 15.33 -23.04
CA ASN A 318 3.94 14.50 -24.26
C ASN A 318 4.33 13.03 -24.04
N ASP A 319 4.94 12.70 -22.90
CA ASP A 319 5.34 11.35 -22.51
C ASP A 319 5.17 11.20 -21.00
N SER A 320 3.92 11.35 -20.57
CA SER A 320 3.55 11.42 -19.16
C SER A 320 3.26 10.04 -18.61
N THR A 321 3.93 9.73 -17.51
CA THR A 321 3.59 8.62 -16.65
C THR A 321 2.76 9.15 -15.48
N TYR A 322 1.68 8.46 -15.16
CA TYR A 322 0.80 8.81 -14.05
C TYR A 322 0.94 7.77 -12.95
N ILE A 323 1.25 8.24 -11.75
CA ILE A 323 1.09 7.44 -10.54
C ILE A 323 -0.23 7.82 -9.89
N ILE A 324 -1.09 6.84 -9.71
CA ILE A 324 -2.40 6.99 -9.09
C ILE A 324 -2.50 6.05 -7.92
N ASP A 325 -2.95 6.57 -6.79
CA ASP A 325 -3.14 5.77 -5.59
C ASP A 325 -4.49 6.03 -4.95
N PHE A 326 -4.89 5.09 -4.11
CA PHE A 326 -6.00 5.25 -3.19
C PHE A 326 -5.66 4.54 -1.88
N CYS A 327 -5.66 5.29 -0.79
CA CYS A 327 -5.48 4.75 0.55
C CYS A 327 -6.72 5.03 1.40
N GLY A 328 -7.13 4.04 2.18
CA GLY A 328 -8.36 4.13 2.95
C GLY A 328 -8.55 2.96 3.89
N TYR A 329 -9.68 2.94 4.59
CA TYR A 329 -10.02 1.90 5.54
C TYR A 329 -11.52 1.66 5.60
N PHE A 330 -11.90 0.49 6.12
CA PHE A 330 -13.29 0.12 6.33
C PHE A 330 -13.43 -0.97 7.42
N PRO A 331 -14.63 -1.14 8.00
CA PRO A 331 -15.72 -0.15 8.07
C PRO A 331 -15.26 1.15 8.74
N THR A 332 -16.01 2.25 8.60
CA THR A 332 -15.55 3.54 9.18
C THR A 332 -15.73 3.63 10.68
N ASP A 333 -16.79 3.04 11.23
CA ASP A 333 -17.14 3.02 12.65
C ASP A 333 -16.22 2.12 13.49
N ASN A 334 -15.89 0.94 12.99
CA ASN A 334 -14.92 0.03 13.59
C ASN A 334 -13.96 -0.51 12.53
N PRO A 335 -12.91 0.26 12.17
CA PRO A 335 -11.98 -0.09 11.12
C PRO A 335 -11.29 -1.43 11.36
N ARG A 336 -11.48 -2.35 10.41
CA ARG A 336 -10.87 -3.69 10.44
C ARG A 336 -9.67 -3.80 9.54
N TYR A 337 -9.74 -3.16 8.38
CA TYR A 337 -8.66 -3.18 7.40
C TYR A 337 -8.36 -1.78 6.89
N THR A 338 -7.08 -1.49 6.77
CA THR A 338 -6.52 -0.39 5.99
C THR A 338 -5.98 -0.98 4.69
N ILE A 339 -6.27 -0.33 3.57
CA ILE A 339 -5.90 -0.80 2.24
C ILE A 339 -5.20 0.33 1.49
N LEU A 340 -4.12 -0.02 0.80
CA LEU A 340 -3.46 0.85 -0.17
C LEU A 340 -3.48 0.17 -1.53
N VAL A 341 -3.84 0.94 -2.56
CA VAL A 341 -3.67 0.58 -3.97
C VAL A 341 -2.81 1.67 -4.62
N VAL A 342 -1.80 1.25 -5.38
CA VAL A 342 -0.98 2.13 -6.22
C VAL A 342 -0.93 1.53 -7.62
N LEU A 343 -1.17 2.33 -8.65
CA LEU A 343 -1.00 1.96 -10.05
C LEU A 343 -0.13 3.00 -10.74
N GLU A 344 0.76 2.54 -11.60
CA GLU A 344 1.52 3.35 -12.52
C GLU A 344 1.05 3.02 -13.94
N LYS A 345 0.65 4.04 -14.71
CA LYS A 345 0.21 3.87 -16.09
C LYS A 345 0.67 5.01 -16.97
N GLN A 346 0.70 4.75 -18.26
CA GLN A 346 0.84 5.78 -19.26
C GLN A 346 -0.54 6.30 -19.69
N GLU A 347 -0.54 7.47 -20.31
CA GLU A 347 -1.70 8.10 -20.94
C GLU A 347 -2.86 8.47 -20.01
N LEU A 348 -3.75 9.32 -20.51
CA LEU A 348 -5.02 9.65 -19.87
C LEU A 348 -6.14 8.70 -20.37
N PRO A 349 -7.21 8.50 -19.59
CA PRO A 349 -7.47 9.07 -18.27
C PRO A 349 -6.62 8.41 -17.17
N ALA A 350 -6.24 9.19 -16.16
CA ALA A 350 -5.59 8.72 -14.95
C ALA A 350 -6.17 9.45 -13.73
N SER A 351 -6.71 8.72 -12.76
CA SER A 351 -7.22 9.27 -11.51
C SER A 351 -7.23 8.24 -10.38
N GLY A 352 -6.58 8.56 -9.27
CA GLY A 352 -6.63 7.74 -8.05
C GLY A 352 -8.06 7.58 -7.51
N HIS A 353 -8.89 8.61 -7.68
CA HIS A 353 -10.30 8.61 -7.28
C HIS A 353 -11.22 7.79 -8.20
N ILE A 354 -10.71 7.30 -9.34
CA ILE A 354 -11.47 6.48 -10.30
C ILE A 354 -10.87 5.08 -10.41
N GLN A 355 -9.66 4.96 -10.96
CA GLN A 355 -9.06 3.64 -11.25
C GLN A 355 -8.57 2.94 -9.97
N ALA A 356 -7.72 3.59 -9.16
CA ALA A 356 -7.23 2.99 -7.92
C ALA A 356 -8.36 2.79 -6.89
N ALA A 357 -9.26 3.77 -6.78
CA ALA A 357 -10.52 3.69 -6.05
C ALA A 357 -11.40 2.50 -6.47
N GLY A 358 -11.51 2.22 -7.78
CA GLY A 358 -12.28 1.10 -8.31
C GLY A 358 -11.72 -0.25 -7.85
N LEU A 359 -10.39 -0.42 -7.90
CA LEU A 359 -9.72 -1.61 -7.38
C LEU A 359 -9.87 -1.71 -5.85
N PHE A 360 -9.68 -0.62 -5.13
CA PHE A 360 -9.90 -0.57 -3.68
C PHE A 360 -11.29 -1.08 -3.32
N ARG A 361 -12.34 -0.60 -4.01
CA ARG A 361 -13.71 -1.06 -3.80
C ARG A 361 -13.87 -2.55 -4.07
N LYS A 362 -13.32 -3.07 -5.18
CA LYS A 362 -13.36 -4.52 -5.50
C LYS A 362 -12.74 -5.34 -4.36
N ILE A 363 -11.63 -4.89 -3.76
CA ILE A 363 -10.97 -5.53 -2.61
C ILE A 363 -11.87 -5.50 -1.37
N VAL A 364 -12.46 -4.34 -1.04
CA VAL A 364 -13.40 -4.20 0.09
C VAL A 364 -14.56 -5.18 -0.05
N GLU A 365 -15.18 -5.24 -1.23
CA GLU A 365 -16.31 -6.13 -1.46
C GLU A 365 -15.93 -7.62 -1.31
N GLN A 366 -14.71 -8.01 -1.73
CA GLN A 366 -14.19 -9.36 -1.49
C GLN A 366 -13.99 -9.67 -0.01
N LEU A 367 -13.48 -8.73 0.77
CA LEU A 367 -13.26 -8.89 2.20
C LEU A 367 -14.57 -8.98 3.01
N ILE A 368 -15.64 -8.35 2.52
CA ILE A 368 -16.96 -8.46 3.14
C ILE A 368 -17.60 -9.83 2.86
N GLN A 369 -17.41 -10.38 1.67
CA GLN A 369 -18.00 -11.66 1.25
C GLN A 369 -17.41 -12.89 1.96
N ASN A 370 -16.15 -12.82 2.42
CA ASN A 370 -15.48 -13.95 3.07
C ASN A 370 -15.65 -13.95 4.61
N LYS A 371 -16.76 -13.39 5.11
CA LYS A 371 -17.11 -13.39 6.55
C LYS A 371 -18.08 -14.49 6.90
#